data_AF-A0A353BC64-F1
#
_entry.id   AF-A0A353BC64-F1
#
_cell.length_a   1.000
_cell.length_b   1.000
_cell.length_c   1.000
_cell.angle_alpha   90.00
_cell.angle_beta   90.00
_cell.angle_gamma   90.00
#
_symmetry.space_group_name_H-M   'P 1'
#
loop_
_entity.id
_entity.type
_entity.pdbx_description
1 polymer ?
#
loop_
_entity_poly.entity_id
_entity_poly.type
_entity_poly.pdbx_seq_one_letter_code
_entity_poly.pdbx_strand_id
1 'polypeptide(L)' 'VEILDGEPKQMTVAERDCLQQRDLSGVRLSCQVQCKNDMTVRLVSRLEGSGRQDSGSPVDADLPSDTVWVDAQEG' A
#
# COMPACT_ATOMS: atom_id res chain seq x y z
N VAL A 1 -0.36 3.79 4.11
CA VAL A 1 0.62 4.02 5.19
C VAL A 1 1.68 4.97 4.66
N GLU A 2 2.18 5.87 5.50
CA GLU A 2 3.37 6.66 5.17
C GLU A 2 4.59 5.88 5.64
N ILE A 3 5.61 5.73 4.80
CA ILE A 3 6.87 5.08 5.17
C ILE A 3 7.85 6.18 5.56
N LEU A 4 8.34 6.14 6.80
CA LEU A 4 9.26 7.13 7.37
C LEU A 4 10.72 6.73 7.18
N ASP A 5 10.99 5.42 7.15
CA ASP A 5 12.32 4.85 6.93
C ASP A 5 12.21 3.42 6.37
N GLY A 6 13.20 3.01 5.57
CA GLY A 6 13.28 1.66 5.01
C GLY A 6 12.34 1.39 3.83
N GLU A 7 11.90 2.42 3.09
CA GLU A 7 10.97 2.22 1.96
C GLU A 7 11.51 1.24 0.90
N PRO A 8 10.72 0.22 0.48
CA PRO A 8 11.13 -0.69 -0.55
C PRO A 8 11.31 0.02 -1.89
N LYS A 9 12.42 -0.29 -2.57
CA LYS A 9 12.77 0.23 -3.90
C LYS A 9 11.84 -0.22 -5.02
N GLN A 10 10.94 -1.17 -4.74
CA GLN A 10 10.02 -1.71 -5.72
C GLN A 10 8.57 -1.56 -5.23
N MET A 11 7.66 -1.44 -6.18
CA MET A 11 6.23 -1.44 -5.96
C MET A 11 5.52 -2.26 -7.04
N THR A 12 4.30 -2.69 -6.76
CA THR A 12 3.51 -3.43 -7.75
C THR A 12 2.90 -2.46 -8.76
N VAL A 13 2.72 -2.91 -10.00
CA VAL A 13 1.98 -2.15 -11.03
C VAL A 13 0.59 -1.77 -10.53
N ALA A 14 -0.10 -2.72 -9.88
CA ALA A 14 -1.42 -2.50 -9.31
C ALA A 14 -1.43 -1.41 -8.22
N GLU A 15 -0.41 -1.37 -7.35
CA GLU A 15 -0.27 -0.33 -6.34
C GLU A 15 -0.07 1.04 -6.99
N ARG A 16 0.88 1.17 -7.93
CA ARG A 16 1.16 2.43 -8.64
C ARG A 16 -0.11 2.96 -9.31
N ASP A 17 -0.79 2.12 -10.08
CA ASP A 17 -1.97 2.52 -10.84
C ASP A 17 -3.11 2.93 -9.90
N CYS A 18 -3.29 2.22 -8.78
CA CYS A 18 -4.30 2.58 -7.78
C CYS A 18 -3.98 3.92 -7.08
N LEU A 19 -2.72 4.19 -6.76
CA LEU A 19 -2.31 5.47 -6.17
C LEU A 19 -2.52 6.63 -7.15
N GLN A 20 -2.14 6.45 -8.41
CA GLN A 20 -2.35 7.45 -9.48
C GLN A 20 -3.84 7.72 -9.72
N GLN A 21 -4.66 6.68 -9.83
CA GLN A 21 -6.12 6.81 -10.00
C GLN A 21 -6.79 7.56 -8.85
N ARG A 22 -6.20 7.49 -7.65
CA ARG A 22 -6.73 8.11 -6.43
C ARG A 22 -6.05 9.42 -6.08
N ASP A 23 -5.14 9.90 -6.93
CA ASP A 23 -4.33 11.11 -6.72
C ASP A 23 -3.63 11.13 -5.34
N LEU A 24 -3.08 9.98 -4.94
CA LEU A 24 -2.38 9.80 -3.67
C LEU A 24 -0.87 9.83 -3.90
N SER A 25 -0.17 10.67 -3.12
CA SER A 25 1.29 10.76 -3.08
C SER A 25 1.80 10.71 -1.63
N GLY A 26 3.09 10.38 -1.45
CA GLY A 26 3.73 10.27 -0.12
C GLY A 26 3.21 9.11 0.75
N VAL A 27 2.44 8.19 0.18
CA VAL A 27 1.86 7.04 0.90
C VAL A 27 1.89 5.78 0.04
N ARG A 28 1.92 4.63 0.71
CA ARG A 28 1.86 3.27 0.14
C ARG A 28 0.61 2.52 0.57
N LEU A 29 0.15 1.57 -0.23
CA LEU A 29 -0.94 0.67 0.15
C LEU A 29 -0.35 -0.47 0.97
N SER A 30 -0.63 -0.53 2.28
CA SER A 30 0.04 -1.48 3.19
C SER A 30 -0.10 -2.95 2.80
N CYS A 31 -1.19 -3.32 2.11
CA CYS A 31 -1.40 -4.67 1.59
C CYS A 31 -0.52 -5.02 0.39
N GLN A 32 0.16 -4.05 -0.22
CA GLN A 32 0.99 -4.21 -1.42
C GLN A 32 2.50 -4.04 -1.13
N VAL A 33 2.87 -3.58 0.07
CA VAL A 33 4.27 -3.37 0.44
C VAL A 33 4.93 -4.69 0.83
N GLN A 34 6.04 -5.03 0.18
CA GLN A 34 6.82 -6.21 0.52
C GLN A 34 7.79 -5.91 1.68
N CYS A 35 7.60 -6.58 2.81
CA CYS A 35 8.49 -6.45 3.97
C CYS A 35 9.75 -7.32 3.81
N LYS A 36 10.79 -6.80 3.16
CA LYS A 36 12.10 -7.47 3.01
C LYS A 36 13.19 -6.91 3.95
N ASN A 37 12.95 -5.75 4.52
CA ASN A 37 13.83 -5.06 5.45
C ASN A 37 13.00 -4.38 6.53
N ASP A 38 13.68 -3.93 7.59
CA ASP A 38 13.05 -3.13 8.64
C ASP A 38 12.47 -1.84 8.05
N MET A 39 11.27 -1.49 8.49
CA MET A 39 10.54 -0.31 8.04
C MET A 39 9.94 0.41 9.24
N THR A 40 10.08 1.73 9.26
CA THR A 40 9.32 2.59 10.17
C THR A 40 8.15 3.19 9.41
N VAL A 41 6.91 2.97 9.88
CA VAL A 41 5.70 3.44 9.19
C VAL A 41 4.78 4.24 10.10
N ARG A 42 4.08 5.23 9.53
CA ARG A 42 2.99 5.95 10.19
C ARG A 42 1.63 5.50 9.64
N LEU A 43 0.72 5.18 10.56
CA LEU A 43 -0.66 4.86 10.22
C LEU A 43 -1.46 6.14 9.97
N VAL A 44 -1.73 6.41 8.70
CA VAL A 44 -2.48 7.59 8.23
C VAL A 44 -3.99 7.36 8.11
N SER A 45 -4.43 6.11 8.08
CA SER A 45 -5.85 5.73 7.98
C SER A 45 -6.19 4.78 9.12
N ARG A 46 -6.68 5.36 10.23
CA ARG A 46 -7.10 4.60 11.43
C ARG A 46 -8.58 4.28 11.33
N LEU A 47 -9.00 3.13 11.87
CA LEU A 47 -10.41 2.78 11.96
C LEU A 47 -11.14 3.76 12.91
N GLU A 48 -10.55 4.00 14.08
CA GLU A 48 -11.03 5.01 15.02
C GLU A 48 -11.04 6.39 14.35
N GLY A 49 -12.19 7.06 14.41
CA GLY A 49 -12.39 8.38 13.79
C GLY A 49 -12.64 8.37 12.27
N SER A 50 -12.64 7.21 11.60
CA SER A 50 -12.88 7.14 10.14
C SER A 50 -14.36 7.17 9.74
N GLY A 51 -15.28 6.92 10.68
CA GLY A 51 -16.70 6.73 10.38
C GLY A 51 -17.04 5.43 9.65
N ARG A 52 -16.07 4.53 9.44
CA ARG A 52 -16.30 3.21 8.85
C ARG A 52 -16.98 2.29 9.87
N GLN A 53 -17.95 1.49 9.39
CA GLN A 53 -18.65 0.52 10.21
C GLN A 53 -17.72 -0.58 10.74
N ASP A 54 -16.79 -1.04 9.89
CA ASP A 54 -15.85 -2.11 10.21
C ASP A 54 -14.56 -1.99 9.37
N SER A 55 -13.69 -3.00 9.47
CA SER A 55 -12.39 -3.07 8.79
C SER A 55 -12.47 -3.58 7.34
N GLY A 56 -13.68 -3.83 6.81
CA GLY A 56 -13.92 -4.37 5.48
C GLY A 56 -14.18 -5.89 5.47
N SER A 57 -14.51 -6.37 4.27
CA SER A 57 -14.77 -7.78 3.98
C SER A 57 -13.47 -8.60 3.81
N PRO A 58 -13.55 -9.94 3.90
CA PRO A 58 -12.46 -10.82 3.50
C PRO A 58 -11.98 -10.55 2.08
N VAL A 59 -10.74 -10.94 1.79
CA VAL A 59 -10.19 -10.91 0.43
C VAL A 59 -10.98 -11.84 -0.49
N ASP A 60 -10.94 -11.56 -1.79
CA ASP A 60 -11.54 -12.44 -2.79
C ASP A 60 -10.88 -13.84 -2.76
N ALA A 61 -11.67 -14.88 -2.98
CA ALA A 61 -11.18 -16.26 -3.04
C ALA A 61 -10.38 -16.51 -4.32
N ASP A 62 -10.72 -15.81 -5.41
CA ASP A 62 -9.99 -15.85 -6.67
C ASP A 62 -8.96 -14.71 -6.72
N LEU A 63 -7.71 -15.05 -6.39
CA LEU A 63 -6.59 -14.11 -6.49
C LEU A 63 -6.01 -14.17 -7.92
N PRO A 64 -5.75 -13.01 -8.57
CA PRO A 64 -5.08 -13.00 -9.86
C PRO A 64 -3.67 -13.59 -9.74
N SER A 65 -3.28 -14.40 -10.74
CA SER A 65 -1.97 -15.01 -10.80
C SER A 65 -0.91 -14.00 -11.27
N ASP A 66 0.12 -13.87 -10.44
CA ASP A 66 1.35 -13.10 -10.59
C ASP A 66 1.26 -11.57 -10.48
N THR A 67 2.04 -11.06 -9.54
CA THR A 67 2.26 -9.63 -9.33
C THR A 67 3.40 -9.13 -10.21
N VAL A 68 3.15 -8.09 -10.99
CA VAL A 68 4.18 -7.40 -11.77
C VAL A 68 4.80 -6.28 -10.93
N TRP A 69 6.13 -6.26 -10.86
CA TRP A 69 6.91 -5.30 -10.08
C TRP A 69 7.53 -4.23 -10.98
N VAL A 70 7.63 -3.01 -10.45
CA VAL A 70 8.36 -1.88 -11.03
C VAL A 70 9.20 -1.21 -9.96
N ASP A 71 10.21 -0.43 -10.39
CA ASP A 71 10.96 0.42 -9.47
C ASP A 71 10.05 1.53 -8.94
N ALA A 72 10.05 1.70 -7.62
CA ALA A 72 9.39 2.82 -6.97
C ALA A 72 10.15 4.08 -7.40
N GLN A 73 9.46 4.99 -8.08
CA GLN A 73 10.04 6.29 -8.43
C GLN A 73 10.32 7.04 -7.12
N GLU A 74 11.55 7.50 -6.91
CA GLU A 74 11.87 8.40 -5.80
C GLU A 74 11.00 9.67 -5.96
N GLY A 75 10.08 9.88 -5.01
CA GLY A 75 9.21 11.05 -4.95
C GLY A 75 9.89 12.25 -4.34
#